data_AF-A0A941BQD2-F1
#
_entry.id   AF-A0A941BQD2-F1
#
_cell.length_a   1.000
_cell.length_b   1.000
_cell.length_c   1.000
_cell.angle_alpha   90.00
_cell.angle_beta   90.00
_cell.angle_gamma   90.00
#
_symmetry.space_group_name_H-M   'P 1'
#
loop_
_entity.id
_entity.type
_entity.pdbx_description
1 polymer ?
#
loop_
_entity_poly.entity_id
_entity_poly.type
_entity_poly.pdbx_seq_one_letter_code
_entity_poly.pdbx_strand_id
1 'polypeptide(L)'
;MLYRWLGQGHAAEDEDDHDAAAERAYRQGLALAPDDLGLLVCYLELCLRADAFDHPGRAGRVAPLRARIDELAPAGSAERQRADDALGWANRGYWDDLAAAAGSGELWQAEAAELSERVTGALRGGSTGTGPATATATVSGEDVRQAELAAALELLTGRANAPLRFLLAHRTAAYVLTCLAALGVNQLLVSTGVVTFSPWGWLLWLPLLAAEGKLRAARRLARERVVARIEERHAREAKTQAEAESLKG
;
A
#
# COMPACT_ATOMS: atom_id res chain seq x y z
N MET A 1 0.73 33.15 -10.01
CA MET A 1 -0.30 32.17 -10.45
C MET A 1 0.13 31.34 -11.67
N LEU A 2 0.27 31.88 -12.90
CA LEU A 2 0.58 31.07 -14.10
C LEU A 2 1.87 30.24 -13.98
N TYR A 3 2.98 30.87 -13.57
CA TYR A 3 4.27 30.20 -13.40
C TYR A 3 4.27 29.11 -12.33
N ARG A 4 3.37 29.22 -11.33
CA ARG A 4 3.22 28.20 -10.29
C ARG A 4 2.62 26.93 -10.88
N TRP A 5 1.53 27.05 -11.64
CA TRP A 5 0.89 25.93 -12.32
C TRP A 5 1.79 25.30 -13.37
N LEU A 6 2.51 26.13 -14.14
CA LEU A 6 3.47 25.63 -15.14
C LEU A 6 4.60 24.82 -14.48
N GLY A 7 5.17 25.33 -13.39
CA GLY A 7 6.20 24.61 -12.65
C GLY A 7 5.68 23.32 -12.02
N GLN A 8 4.46 23.35 -11.46
CA GLN A 8 3.83 22.16 -10.88
C GLN A 8 3.50 21.10 -11.93
N GLY A 9 3.06 21.50 -13.12
CA GLY A 9 2.79 20.58 -14.23
C GLY A 9 4.06 19.84 -14.64
N HIS A 10 5.18 20.55 -14.79
CA HIS A 10 6.46 19.90 -15.08
C HIS A 10 6.96 19.03 -13.92
N ALA A 11 6.84 19.50 -12.68
CA ALA A 11 7.28 18.73 -11.52
C ALA A 11 6.47 17.43 -11.27
N ALA A 12 5.28 17.30 -11.87
CA ALA A 12 4.44 16.11 -11.75
C ALA A 12 4.84 14.97 -12.70
N GLU A 13 5.55 15.28 -13.79
CA GLU A 13 5.99 14.27 -14.77
C GLU A 13 7.23 13.48 -14.29
N ASP A 14 7.92 13.95 -13.24
CA ASP A 14 9.01 13.25 -12.51
C ASP A 14 10.13 12.66 -13.40
N GLU A 15 10.44 13.33 -14.52
CA GLU A 15 11.61 13.09 -15.38
C GLU A 15 12.62 14.26 -15.25
N ASP A 16 13.92 13.97 -15.36
CA ASP A 16 15.01 14.93 -15.08
C ASP A 16 14.94 16.22 -15.93
N ASP A 17 14.49 16.11 -17.19
CA ASP A 17 14.36 17.25 -18.11
C ASP A 17 13.15 18.13 -17.77
N HIS A 18 12.08 17.51 -17.26
CA HIS A 18 10.91 18.18 -16.71
C HIS A 18 11.23 18.92 -15.41
N ASP A 19 12.09 18.37 -14.57
CA ASP A 19 12.58 19.02 -13.35
C ASP A 19 13.36 20.32 -13.66
N ALA A 20 14.19 20.30 -14.71
CA ALA A 20 14.86 21.51 -15.19
C ALA A 20 13.88 22.55 -15.77
N ALA A 21 12.81 22.10 -16.43
CA ALA A 21 11.76 22.98 -16.93
C ALA A 21 10.93 23.61 -15.79
N ALA A 22 10.62 22.82 -14.76
CA ALA A 22 9.96 23.29 -13.54
C ALA A 22 10.79 24.36 -12.84
N GLU A 23 12.10 24.12 -12.67
CA GLU A 23 13.01 25.07 -12.06
C GLU A 23 13.04 26.40 -12.84
N ARG A 24 13.11 26.36 -14.17
CA ARG A 24 13.07 27.57 -15.00
C ARG A 24 11.76 28.35 -14.79
N ALA A 25 10.62 27.66 -14.77
CA ALA A 25 9.32 28.27 -14.57
C ALA A 25 9.22 28.96 -13.20
N TYR A 26 9.68 28.30 -12.13
CA TYR A 26 9.68 28.90 -10.78
C TYR A 26 10.60 30.11 -10.68
N ARG A 27 11.80 30.06 -11.27
CA ARG A 27 12.73 31.20 -11.25
C ARG A 27 12.19 32.39 -12.04
N GLN A 28 11.55 32.16 -13.19
CA GLN A 28 10.88 33.22 -13.94
C GLN A 28 9.71 33.82 -13.16
N GLY A 29 8.92 32.97 -12.49
CA GLY A 29 7.85 33.42 -11.60
C GLY A 29 8.36 34.31 -10.46
N LEU A 30 9.43 33.89 -9.78
CA LEU A 30 10.03 34.64 -8.67
C LEU A 30 10.75 35.91 -9.13
N ALA A 31 11.24 35.98 -10.37
CA ALA A 31 11.77 37.22 -10.93
C ALA A 31 10.68 38.30 -11.09
N LEU A 32 9.43 37.88 -11.34
CA LEU A 32 8.27 38.77 -11.49
C LEU A 32 7.60 39.07 -10.15
N ALA A 33 7.56 38.10 -9.25
CA ALA A 33 6.96 38.20 -7.92
C ALA A 33 7.89 37.55 -6.88
N PRO A 34 8.90 38.27 -6.38
CA PRO A 34 9.91 37.72 -5.48
C PRO A 34 9.35 37.20 -4.16
N ASP A 35 8.22 37.76 -3.72
CA ASP A 35 7.59 37.49 -2.43
C ASP A 35 6.33 36.63 -2.54
N ASP A 36 6.08 36.01 -3.70
CA ASP A 36 4.98 35.04 -3.85
C ASP A 36 5.31 33.77 -3.05
N LEU A 37 4.73 33.68 -1.85
CA LEU A 37 4.89 32.55 -0.93
C LEU A 37 4.56 31.20 -1.58
N GLY A 38 3.56 31.15 -2.47
CA GLY A 38 3.18 29.93 -3.15
C GLY A 38 4.27 29.44 -4.11
N LEU A 39 4.92 30.35 -4.83
CA LEU A 39 6.06 30.04 -5.70
C LEU A 39 7.29 29.62 -4.89
N LEU A 40 7.57 30.29 -3.78
CA LEU A 40 8.69 29.95 -2.89
C LEU A 40 8.55 28.53 -2.33
N VAL A 41 7.35 28.17 -1.83
CA VAL A 41 7.08 26.83 -1.29
C VAL A 41 7.18 25.76 -2.39
N CYS A 42 6.58 25.97 -3.56
CA CYS A 42 6.68 24.99 -4.65
C CYS A 42 8.13 24.81 -5.12
N TYR A 43 8.92 25.89 -5.14
CA TYR A 43 10.33 25.79 -5.52
C TYR A 43 11.18 25.09 -4.45
N LEU A 44 10.88 25.30 -3.16
CA LEU A 44 11.48 24.57 -2.06
C LEU A 44 11.23 23.05 -2.19
N GLU A 45 9.99 22.64 -2.45
CA GLU A 45 9.61 21.24 -2.66
C GLU A 45 10.40 20.58 -3.81
N LEU A 46 10.57 21.29 -4.93
CA LEU A 46 11.39 20.82 -6.04
C LEU A 46 12.87 20.67 -5.63
N CYS A 47 13.41 21.60 -4.84
CA CYS A 47 14.79 21.55 -4.39
C CYS A 47 15.05 20.41 -3.38
N LEU A 48 14.04 20.05 -2.58
CA LEU A 48 14.12 18.94 -1.62
C LEU A 48 14.08 17.55 -2.29
N ARG A 49 13.46 17.43 -3.46
CA ARG A 49 13.44 16.19 -4.24
C ARG A 49 14.77 15.89 -4.93
N ALA A 50 15.61 16.91 -5.12
CA ALA A 50 16.85 16.78 -5.85
C ALA A 50 17.88 16.00 -5.03
N ASP A 51 18.49 14.98 -5.62
CA ASP A 51 19.66 14.34 -5.03
C ASP A 51 20.80 15.37 -4.93
N ALA A 52 21.32 15.57 -3.72
CA ALA A 52 22.42 16.49 -3.47
C ALA A 52 23.72 16.03 -4.17
N PHE A 53 23.84 14.75 -4.52
CA PHE A 53 24.97 14.22 -5.28
C PHE A 53 24.90 14.62 -6.77
N ASP A 54 23.76 14.39 -7.42
CA ASP A 54 23.58 14.67 -8.85
C ASP A 54 23.27 16.16 -9.13
N HIS A 55 22.60 16.83 -8.20
CA HIS A 55 22.13 18.20 -8.33
C HIS A 55 22.45 19.07 -7.11
N PRO A 56 23.75 19.23 -6.74
CA PRO A 56 24.17 19.95 -5.54
C PRO A 56 23.72 21.41 -5.54
N GLY A 57 23.66 22.05 -6.72
CA GLY A 57 23.19 23.42 -6.85
C GLY A 57 21.69 23.58 -6.54
N ARG A 58 20.86 22.57 -6.81
CA ARG A 58 19.43 22.60 -6.48
C ARG A 58 19.21 22.33 -5.00
N ALA A 59 19.86 21.30 -4.44
CA ALA A 59 19.85 21.02 -3.01
C ALA A 59 20.36 22.20 -2.16
N GLY A 60 21.42 22.90 -2.60
CA GLY A 60 21.97 24.07 -1.91
C GLY A 60 21.02 25.28 -1.82
N ARG A 61 19.92 25.29 -2.58
CA ARG A 61 18.93 26.38 -2.55
C ARG A 61 17.81 26.18 -1.53
N VAL A 62 17.76 25.03 -0.86
CA VAL A 62 16.76 24.74 0.18
C VAL A 62 16.85 25.73 1.34
N ALA A 63 18.03 25.92 1.90
CA ALA A 63 18.25 26.83 3.05
C ALA A 63 17.84 28.29 2.77
N PRO A 64 18.28 28.95 1.67
CA PRO A 64 17.88 30.32 1.40
C PRO A 64 16.38 30.46 1.07
N LEU A 65 15.77 29.49 0.38
CA LEU A 65 14.32 29.50 0.12
C LEU A 65 13.53 29.37 1.43
N ARG A 66 13.99 28.49 2.33
CA ARG A 66 13.37 28.31 3.64
C ARG A 66 13.43 29.59 4.48
N ALA A 67 14.60 30.22 4.55
CA ALA A 67 14.77 31.48 5.27
C ALA A 67 13.81 32.56 4.74
N ARG A 68 13.66 32.65 3.41
CA ARG A 68 12.74 33.61 2.79
C ARG A 68 11.27 33.32 3.11
N ILE A 69 10.87 32.05 3.18
CA ILE A 69 9.52 31.66 3.59
C ILE A 69 9.29 32.01 5.07
N ASP A 70 10.25 31.76 5.95
CA ASP A 70 10.15 32.09 7.38
C ASP A 70 10.03 33.62 7.62
N GLU A 71 10.66 34.44 6.76
CA GLU A 71 10.55 35.90 6.80
C GLU A 71 9.17 36.42 6.34
N LEU A 72 8.60 35.81 5.30
CA LEU A 72 7.39 36.30 4.64
C LEU A 72 6.10 35.67 5.18
N ALA A 73 6.17 34.44 5.70
CA ALA A 73 5.01 33.68 6.15
C ALA A 73 4.77 33.86 7.65
N PRO A 74 3.59 34.37 8.07
CA PRO A 74 3.22 34.41 9.48
C PRO A 74 3.29 33.02 10.13
N ALA A 75 3.61 32.98 11.43
CA ALA A 75 3.55 31.74 12.19
C ALA A 75 2.13 31.14 12.11
N GLY A 76 2.05 29.85 11.73
CA GLY A 76 0.77 29.15 11.57
C GLY A 76 0.10 29.33 10.20
N SER A 77 0.74 29.95 9.21
CA SER A 77 0.20 29.98 7.84
C SER A 77 0.30 28.60 7.17
N ALA A 78 -0.60 28.35 6.21
CA ALA A 78 -0.63 27.10 5.46
C ALA A 78 0.67 26.89 4.64
N GLU A 79 1.25 27.97 4.13
CA GLU A 79 2.51 27.95 3.37
C GLU A 79 3.69 27.55 4.25
N ARG A 80 3.72 28.02 5.50
CA ARG A 80 4.78 27.66 6.45
C ARG A 80 4.64 26.21 6.90
N GLN A 81 3.42 25.77 7.23
CA GLN A 81 3.14 24.38 7.56
C GLN A 81 3.54 23.45 6.40
N ARG A 82 3.20 23.81 5.16
CA ARG A 82 3.56 23.02 3.98
C ARG A 82 5.08 22.92 3.78
N ALA A 83 5.82 24.01 4.03
CA ALA A 83 7.28 23.99 4.00
C ALA A 83 7.88 23.14 5.14
N ASP A 84 7.27 23.14 6.33
CA ASP A 84 7.64 22.28 7.45
C ASP A 84 7.39 20.80 7.14
N ASP A 85 6.24 20.47 6.59
CA ASP A 85 5.87 19.11 6.20
C ASP A 85 6.82 18.56 5.13
N ALA A 86 7.15 19.38 4.12
CA ALA A 86 8.09 19.00 3.06
C ALA A 86 9.50 18.74 3.60
N LEU A 87 9.99 19.57 4.52
CA LEU A 87 11.27 19.34 5.20
C LEU A 87 11.23 18.14 6.13
N GLY A 88 10.12 17.92 6.84
CA GLY A 88 9.91 16.74 7.67
C GLY A 88 9.96 15.45 6.84
N TRP A 89 9.37 15.46 5.64
CA TRP A 89 9.43 14.35 4.69
C TRP A 89 10.84 14.12 4.14
N ALA A 90 11.52 15.19 3.72
CA ALA A 90 12.87 15.12 3.13
C ALA A 90 13.98 14.80 4.16
N ASN A 91 13.73 15.06 5.44
CA ASN A 91 14.66 14.80 6.54
C ASN A 91 14.32 13.51 7.31
N ARG A 92 13.40 12.68 6.80
CA ARG A 92 13.14 11.35 7.36
C ARG A 92 14.35 10.46 7.16
N GLY A 93 14.89 9.98 8.27
CA GLY A 93 15.89 8.91 8.24
C GLY A 93 15.21 7.58 7.91
N TYR A 94 16.00 6.64 7.38
CA TYR A 94 15.62 5.24 7.13
C TYR A 94 14.75 4.60 8.24
N TRP A 95 14.97 4.98 9.50
CA TRP A 95 14.26 4.46 10.66
C TRP A 95 12.84 5.03 10.84
N ASP A 96 12.59 6.27 10.43
CA ASP A 96 11.26 6.88 10.48
C ASP A 96 10.34 6.32 9.38
N ASP A 97 10.92 5.99 8.22
CA ASP A 97 10.20 5.28 7.16
C ASP A 97 9.82 3.85 7.58
N LEU A 98 10.71 3.17 8.32
CA LEU A 98 10.42 1.86 8.91
C LEU A 98 9.31 1.93 9.97
N ALA A 99 9.29 2.98 10.79
CA ALA A 99 8.26 3.20 11.82
C ALA A 99 6.90 3.57 11.21
N ALA A 100 6.85 4.41 10.17
CA ALA A 100 5.64 4.70 9.43
C ALA A 100 5.12 3.45 8.67
N ALA A 101 6.02 2.67 8.08
CA ALA A 101 5.70 1.37 7.49
C ALA A 101 5.18 0.37 8.55
N ALA A 102 5.72 0.40 9.77
CA ALA A 102 5.23 -0.42 10.88
C ALA A 102 3.83 0.00 11.34
N GLY A 103 3.55 1.31 11.48
CA GLY A 103 2.22 1.81 11.84
C GLY A 103 1.15 1.50 10.78
N SER A 104 1.50 1.63 9.49
CA SER A 104 0.62 1.13 8.41
C SER A 104 0.51 -0.40 8.44
N GLY A 105 1.60 -1.10 8.77
CA GLY A 105 1.67 -2.54 8.92
C GLY A 105 0.75 -3.09 10.00
N GLU A 106 0.56 -2.38 11.12
CA GLU A 106 -0.36 -2.77 12.19
C GLU A 106 -1.83 -2.74 11.75
N LEU A 107 -2.22 -1.71 10.99
CA LEU A 107 -3.56 -1.63 10.39
C LEU A 107 -3.79 -2.75 9.36
N TRP A 108 -2.81 -2.99 8.48
CA TRP A 108 -2.84 -4.10 7.53
C TRP A 108 -2.84 -5.48 8.22
N GLN A 109 -2.16 -5.61 9.37
CA GLN A 109 -2.13 -6.84 10.17
C GLN A 109 -3.46 -7.08 10.88
N ALA A 110 -4.10 -6.04 11.43
CA ALA A 110 -5.42 -6.13 12.05
C ALA A 110 -6.49 -6.56 11.04
N GLU A 111 -6.51 -5.94 9.85
CA GLU A 111 -7.43 -6.33 8.77
C GLU A 111 -7.15 -7.74 8.25
N ALA A 112 -5.87 -8.13 8.14
CA ALA A 112 -5.49 -9.47 7.72
C ALA A 112 -5.85 -10.54 8.77
N ALA A 113 -5.77 -10.21 10.06
CA ALA A 113 -6.16 -11.09 11.16
C ALA A 113 -7.68 -11.31 11.17
N GLU A 114 -8.47 -10.24 11.01
CA GLU A 114 -9.94 -10.32 10.97
C GLU A 114 -10.44 -11.18 9.79
N LEU A 115 -9.89 -10.99 8.58
CA LEU A 115 -10.22 -11.83 7.44
C LEU A 115 -9.78 -13.29 7.65
N SER A 116 -8.61 -13.51 8.26
CA SER A 116 -8.13 -14.85 8.59
C SER A 116 -9.07 -15.55 9.57
N GLU A 117 -9.56 -14.85 10.58
CA GLU A 117 -10.49 -15.40 11.58
C GLU A 117 -11.81 -15.81 10.92
N ARG A 118 -12.35 -14.99 10.01
CA ARG A 118 -13.56 -15.33 9.24
C ARG A 118 -13.37 -16.55 8.34
N VAL A 119 -12.24 -16.66 7.65
CA VAL A 119 -11.90 -17.84 6.83
C VAL A 119 -11.78 -19.09 7.71
N THR A 120 -11.07 -19.00 8.83
CA THR A 120 -10.92 -20.11 9.78
C THR A 120 -12.26 -20.51 10.39
N GLY A 121 -13.11 -19.56 10.74
CA GLY A 121 -14.47 -19.78 11.24
C GLY A 121 -15.36 -20.49 10.21
N ALA A 122 -15.35 -20.02 8.96
CA ALA A 122 -16.10 -20.64 7.87
C ALA A 122 -15.63 -22.07 7.56
N LEU A 123 -14.31 -22.31 7.57
CA LEU A 123 -13.74 -23.66 7.38
C LEU A 123 -14.08 -24.61 8.52
N ARG A 124 -14.14 -24.12 9.76
CA ARG A 124 -14.54 -24.88 10.96
C ARG A 124 -16.04 -25.21 10.94
N GLY A 125 -16.89 -24.24 10.61
CA GLY A 125 -18.34 -24.42 10.47
C GLY A 125 -18.72 -25.41 9.36
N GLY A 126 -17.96 -25.47 8.26
CA GLY A 126 -18.16 -26.45 7.19
C GLY A 126 -17.69 -27.88 7.51
N SER A 127 -17.04 -28.11 8.66
CA SER A 127 -16.56 -29.44 9.09
C SER A 127 -17.51 -30.13 10.09
N THR A 128 -18.37 -29.38 10.75
CA THR A 128 -19.48 -29.89 11.57
C THR A 128 -20.74 -29.91 10.71
N GLY A 129 -21.09 -31.08 10.19
CA GLY A 129 -22.16 -31.26 9.21
C GLY A 129 -23.46 -30.55 9.60
N THR A 130 -23.81 -29.52 8.85
CA THR A 130 -25.17 -29.12 8.45
C THR A 130 -24.97 -28.16 7.26
N GLY A 131 -25.19 -28.63 6.02
CA GLY A 131 -25.44 -27.69 4.92
C GLY A 131 -26.75 -26.95 5.23
N PRO A 132 -26.86 -25.63 4.94
CA PRO A 132 -27.43 -25.21 3.66
C PRO A 132 -26.83 -23.84 3.18
N ALA A 133 -26.80 -23.50 1.90
CA ALA A 133 -27.97 -23.00 1.16
C ALA A 133 -28.98 -22.20 2.01
N THR A 134 -28.57 -21.30 2.92
CA THR A 134 -29.41 -20.18 3.42
C THR A 134 -28.61 -19.23 4.31
N ALA A 135 -27.85 -18.35 3.66
CA ALA A 135 -27.66 -16.98 4.13
C ALA A 135 -27.56 -16.10 2.89
N THR A 136 -28.65 -16.08 2.14
CA THR A 136 -28.99 -14.99 1.23
C THR A 136 -29.18 -13.75 2.09
N ALA A 137 -28.09 -13.10 2.48
CA ALA A 137 -28.15 -11.68 2.74
C ALA A 137 -28.14 -11.02 1.35
N THR A 138 -29.17 -10.23 1.09
CA THR A 138 -29.23 -9.22 0.03
C THR A 138 -28.01 -8.30 0.16
N VAL A 139 -26.87 -8.74 -0.38
CA VAL A 139 -25.59 -8.04 -0.24
C VAL A 139 -25.19 -7.56 -1.61
N SER A 140 -25.00 -6.24 -1.72
CA SER A 140 -24.43 -5.63 -2.92
C SER A 140 -23.14 -6.40 -3.25
N GLY A 141 -23.03 -6.93 -4.47
CA GLY A 141 -21.85 -7.66 -4.95
C GLY A 141 -20.58 -6.80 -5.06
N GLU A 142 -20.59 -5.63 -4.41
CA GLU A 142 -19.56 -4.60 -4.28
C GLU A 142 -18.80 -4.70 -2.93
N ASP A 143 -19.27 -5.50 -1.96
CA ASP A 143 -18.53 -5.68 -0.71
C ASP A 143 -17.28 -6.55 -0.93
N VAL A 144 -16.13 -5.87 -1.02
CA VAL A 144 -14.78 -6.44 -1.19
C VAL A 144 -14.52 -7.55 -0.18
N ARG A 145 -15.00 -7.40 1.06
CA ARG A 145 -14.73 -8.37 2.14
C ARG A 145 -15.42 -9.71 1.89
N GLN A 146 -16.61 -9.69 1.32
CA GLN A 146 -17.38 -10.89 1.00
C GLN A 146 -16.87 -11.57 -0.27
N ALA A 147 -16.44 -10.79 -1.26
CA ALA A 147 -15.79 -11.30 -2.47
C ALA A 147 -14.45 -12.01 -2.14
N GLU A 148 -13.65 -11.45 -1.24
CA GLU A 148 -12.39 -12.06 -0.77
C GLU A 148 -12.65 -13.40 -0.04
N LEU A 149 -13.69 -13.49 0.79
CA LEU A 149 -14.08 -14.75 1.46
C LEU A 149 -14.57 -15.81 0.47
N ALA A 150 -15.40 -15.43 -0.50
CA ALA A 150 -15.91 -16.36 -1.50
C ALA A 150 -14.78 -16.92 -2.40
N ALA A 151 -13.87 -16.06 -2.87
CA ALA A 151 -12.71 -16.46 -3.67
C ALA A 151 -11.73 -17.34 -2.88
N ALA A 152 -11.52 -17.04 -1.59
CA ALA A 152 -10.68 -17.87 -0.72
C ALA A 152 -11.28 -19.28 -0.54
N LEU A 153 -12.60 -19.39 -0.34
CA LEU A 153 -13.28 -20.68 -0.23
C LEU A 153 -13.27 -21.44 -1.56
N GLU A 154 -13.49 -20.77 -2.69
CA GLU A 154 -13.43 -21.34 -4.06
C GLU A 154 -12.05 -21.96 -4.37
N LEU A 155 -10.96 -21.31 -3.96
CA LEU A 155 -9.61 -21.85 -4.14
C LEU A 155 -9.26 -22.99 -3.17
N LEU A 156 -9.93 -23.07 -2.02
CA LEU A 156 -9.65 -24.04 -0.97
C LEU A 156 -10.55 -25.30 -1.01
N THR A 157 -11.60 -25.34 -1.83
CA THR A 157 -12.54 -26.48 -1.96
C THR A 157 -11.98 -27.68 -2.72
N GLY A 158 -10.83 -27.55 -3.40
CA GLY A 158 -10.19 -28.66 -4.11
C GLY A 158 -9.69 -29.79 -3.19
N ARG A 159 -9.87 -31.06 -3.60
CA ARG A 159 -9.43 -32.26 -2.83
C ARG A 159 -7.93 -32.26 -2.48
N ALA A 160 -7.09 -31.69 -3.34
CA ALA A 160 -5.66 -31.52 -3.09
C ALA A 160 -5.33 -30.46 -2.02
N ASN A 161 -6.30 -29.61 -1.66
CA ASN A 161 -6.16 -28.53 -0.68
C ASN A 161 -6.71 -28.93 0.71
N ALA A 162 -7.11 -30.19 0.91
CA ALA A 162 -7.50 -30.73 2.22
C ALA A 162 -6.44 -30.52 3.34
N PRO A 163 -5.14 -30.80 3.13
CA PRO A 163 -4.13 -30.53 4.16
C PRO A 163 -3.94 -29.03 4.41
N LEU A 164 -4.07 -28.20 3.36
CA LEU A 164 -4.02 -26.75 3.45
C LEU A 164 -5.17 -26.17 4.28
N ARG A 165 -6.39 -26.68 4.08
CA ARG A 165 -7.56 -26.33 4.90
C ARG A 165 -7.34 -26.67 6.37
N PHE A 166 -6.72 -27.81 6.67
CA PHE A 166 -6.43 -28.22 8.04
C PHE A 166 -5.41 -27.29 8.72
N LEU A 167 -4.34 -26.93 8.00
CA LEU A 167 -3.32 -25.98 8.47
C LEU A 167 -3.91 -24.58 8.69
N LEU A 168 -4.79 -24.11 7.81
CA LEU A 168 -5.48 -22.83 7.94
C LEU A 168 -6.53 -22.81 9.05
N ALA A 169 -7.19 -23.95 9.30
CA ALA A 169 -8.15 -24.09 10.40
C ALA A 169 -7.50 -24.08 11.79
N HIS A 170 -6.23 -24.52 11.87
CA HIS A 170 -5.44 -24.60 13.09
C HIS A 170 -4.15 -23.77 13.00
N ARG A 171 -4.22 -22.60 12.35
CA ARG A 171 -3.06 -21.77 11.99
C ARG A 171 -2.10 -21.54 13.15
N THR A 172 -2.60 -21.09 14.31
CA THR A 172 -1.78 -20.81 15.50
C THR A 172 -1.03 -22.05 15.99
N ALA A 173 -1.72 -23.20 16.06
CA ALA A 173 -1.11 -24.47 16.43
C ALA A 173 -0.11 -24.95 15.38
N ALA A 174 -0.41 -24.76 14.09
CA ALA A 174 0.48 -25.10 12.98
C ALA A 174 1.76 -24.26 13.00
N TYR A 175 1.67 -22.95 13.27
CA TYR A 175 2.82 -22.06 13.43
C TYR A 175 3.71 -22.49 14.60
N VAL A 176 3.11 -22.75 15.76
CA VAL A 176 3.84 -23.21 16.95
C VAL A 176 4.50 -24.57 16.72
N LEU A 177 3.77 -25.54 16.16
CA LEU A 177 4.31 -26.88 15.84
C LEU A 177 5.43 -26.82 14.79
N THR A 178 5.27 -26.00 13.74
CA THR A 178 6.29 -25.86 12.69
C THR A 178 7.55 -25.20 13.25
N CYS A 179 7.41 -24.22 14.14
CA CYS A 179 8.53 -23.57 14.80
C CYS A 179 9.28 -24.54 15.71
N LEU A 180 8.57 -25.28 16.56
CA LEU A 180 9.16 -26.30 17.42
C LEU A 180 9.83 -27.43 16.62
N ALA A 181 9.22 -27.88 15.53
CA ALA A 181 9.78 -28.89 14.65
C ALA A 181 11.05 -28.39 13.94
N ALA A 182 11.06 -27.14 13.45
CA ALA A 182 12.22 -26.52 12.81
C ALA A 182 13.40 -26.39 13.78
N LEU A 183 13.13 -25.94 15.01
CA LEU A 183 14.13 -25.87 16.07
C LEU A 183 14.66 -27.25 16.45
N GLY A 184 13.76 -28.23 16.61
CA GLY A 184 14.13 -29.61 16.92
C GLY A 184 14.99 -30.26 15.84
N VAL A 185 14.63 -30.11 14.56
CA VAL A 185 15.41 -30.61 13.42
C VAL A 185 16.78 -29.94 13.38
N ASN A 186 16.85 -28.61 13.51
CA ASN A 186 18.13 -27.91 13.52
C ASN A 186 19.01 -28.32 14.70
N GLN A 187 18.42 -28.49 15.88
CA GLN A 187 19.14 -28.92 17.09
C GLN A 187 19.63 -30.38 16.98
N LEU A 188 18.86 -31.28 16.35
CA LEU A 188 19.24 -32.66 16.10
C LEU A 188 20.37 -32.77 15.06
N LEU A 189 20.34 -31.93 14.02
CA LEU A 189 21.40 -31.87 13.00
C LEU A 189 22.71 -31.28 13.55
N VAL A 190 22.63 -30.35 14.50
CA VAL A 190 23.81 -29.81 15.20
C VAL A 190 24.35 -30.81 16.22
N SER A 191 23.47 -31.51 16.96
CA SER A 191 23.89 -32.48 17.98
C SER A 191 24.53 -33.74 17.41
N THR A 192 24.23 -34.08 16.15
CA THR A 192 24.87 -35.18 15.43
C THR A 192 26.29 -34.85 14.94
N GLY A 193 26.76 -33.60 15.07
CA GLY A 193 28.13 -33.18 14.77
C GLY A 193 28.47 -33.17 13.27
N VAL A 194 27.51 -33.44 12.39
CA VAL A 194 27.71 -33.50 10.93
C VAL A 194 27.77 -32.10 10.31
N VAL A 195 27.18 -31.08 10.96
CA VAL A 195 27.13 -29.71 10.44
C VAL A 195 27.12 -28.67 11.56
N THR A 196 27.92 -27.60 11.44
CA THR A 196 27.97 -26.48 12.40
C THR A 196 26.76 -25.55 12.29
N PHE A 197 26.07 -25.57 11.15
CA PHE A 197 24.86 -24.80 10.87
C PHE A 197 23.97 -25.58 9.91
N SER A 198 22.68 -25.73 10.25
CA SER A 198 21.70 -26.44 9.43
C SER A 198 20.50 -25.53 9.13
N PRO A 199 20.29 -25.12 7.87
CA PRO A 199 19.09 -24.38 7.48
C PRO A 199 17.90 -25.31 7.17
N TRP A 200 18.04 -26.63 7.32
CA TRP A 200 17.04 -27.59 6.86
C TRP A 200 15.69 -27.47 7.58
N GLY A 201 15.66 -27.03 8.84
CA GLY A 201 14.42 -26.73 9.56
C GLY A 201 13.59 -25.61 8.91
N TRP A 202 14.20 -24.70 8.15
CA TRP A 202 13.48 -23.65 7.42
C TRP A 202 12.64 -24.19 6.26
N LEU A 203 12.97 -25.37 5.70
CA LEU A 203 12.15 -25.98 4.65
C LEU A 203 10.75 -26.38 5.16
N LEU A 204 10.60 -26.59 6.47
CA LEU A 204 9.30 -26.89 7.08
C LEU A 204 8.32 -25.71 7.00
N TRP A 205 8.80 -24.50 6.72
CA TRP A 205 7.97 -23.31 6.50
C TRP A 205 7.33 -23.25 5.11
N LEU A 206 7.87 -23.97 4.11
CA LEU A 206 7.37 -23.97 2.73
C LEU A 206 5.85 -24.23 2.59
N PRO A 207 5.26 -25.27 3.22
CA PRO A 207 3.82 -25.51 3.11
C PRO A 207 2.98 -24.38 3.74
N LEU A 208 3.49 -23.71 4.77
CA LEU A 208 2.81 -22.60 5.43
C LEU A 208 2.84 -21.34 4.56
N LEU A 209 3.99 -21.06 3.95
CA LEU A 209 4.15 -19.96 2.98
C LEU A 209 3.32 -20.20 1.72
N ALA A 210 3.21 -21.44 1.25
CA ALA A 210 2.34 -21.79 0.12
C ALA A 210 0.85 -21.58 0.45
N ALA A 211 0.43 -21.84 1.69
CA ALA A 211 -0.92 -21.57 2.17
C ALA A 211 -1.24 -20.06 2.13
N GLU A 212 -0.31 -19.24 2.60
CA GLU A 212 -0.46 -17.78 2.59
C GLU A 212 -0.39 -17.21 1.17
N GLY A 213 0.48 -17.75 0.31
CA GLY A 213 0.55 -17.36 -1.10
C GLY A 213 -0.78 -17.56 -1.81
N LYS A 214 -1.48 -18.68 -1.56
CA LYS A 214 -2.81 -18.94 -2.12
C LYS A 214 -3.87 -17.96 -1.61
N LEU A 215 -3.82 -17.56 -0.34
CA LEU A 215 -4.71 -16.50 0.19
C LEU A 215 -4.43 -15.13 -0.45
N ARG A 216 -3.16 -14.79 -0.68
CA ARG A 216 -2.79 -13.55 -1.38
C ARG A 216 -3.28 -13.54 -2.83
N ALA A 217 -3.20 -14.67 -3.52
CA ALA A 217 -3.75 -14.83 -4.87
C ALA A 217 -5.29 -14.71 -4.88
N ALA A 218 -5.96 -15.30 -3.89
CA ALA A 218 -7.41 -15.18 -3.72
C ALA A 218 -7.86 -13.71 -3.56
N ARG A 219 -7.11 -12.93 -2.77
CA ARG A 219 -7.37 -11.49 -2.59
C ARG A 219 -7.20 -10.70 -3.88
N ARG A 220 -6.16 -10.98 -4.67
CA ARG A 220 -5.94 -10.32 -5.97
C ARG A 220 -7.12 -10.57 -6.91
N LEU A 221 -7.51 -11.83 -7.08
CA LEU A 221 -8.65 -12.21 -7.92
C LEU A 221 -9.98 -11.61 -7.45
N ALA A 222 -10.22 -11.55 -6.14
CA ALA A 222 -11.42 -10.92 -5.60
C ALA A 222 -11.48 -9.41 -5.88
N ARG A 223 -10.36 -8.72 -5.71
CA ARG A 223 -10.26 -7.27 -6.00
C ARG A 223 -10.48 -6.97 -7.48
N GLU A 224 -9.86 -7.74 -8.36
CA GLU A 224 -10.08 -7.64 -9.82
C GLU A 224 -11.56 -7.83 -10.18
N ARG A 225 -12.23 -8.83 -9.60
CA ARG A 225 -13.66 -9.09 -9.83
C ARG A 225 -14.57 -7.96 -9.31
N VAL A 226 -14.20 -7.28 -8.23
CA VAL A 226 -14.98 -6.16 -7.69
C VAL A 226 -14.79 -4.90 -8.55
N VAL A 227 -13.55 -4.60 -8.96
CA VAL A 227 -13.26 -3.47 -9.85
C VAL A 227 -14.03 -3.60 -11.17
N ALA A 228 -13.98 -4.77 -11.82
CA ALA A 228 -14.72 -5.02 -13.05
C ALA A 228 -16.24 -4.79 -12.91
N ARG A 229 -16.83 -5.14 -11.76
CA ARG A 229 -18.26 -4.90 -11.51
C ARG A 229 -18.60 -3.43 -11.27
N ILE A 230 -17.72 -2.68 -10.61
CA ILE A 230 -17.88 -1.24 -10.41
C ILE A 230 -17.80 -0.52 -11.77
N GLU A 231 -16.85 -0.92 -12.62
CA GLU A 231 -16.71 -0.39 -13.99
C GLU A 231 -17.96 -0.69 -14.84
N GLU A 232 -18.48 -1.92 -14.80
CA GLU A 232 -19.74 -2.28 -15.49
C GLU A 232 -20.93 -1.44 -15.02
N ARG A 233 -21.01 -1.13 -13.72
CA ARG A 233 -22.06 -0.29 -13.16
C ARG A 233 -21.95 1.15 -13.66
N HIS A 234 -20.77 1.75 -13.60
CA HIS A 234 -20.54 3.10 -14.11
C HIS A 234 -20.80 3.20 -15.62
N ALA A 235 -20.47 2.16 -16.39
CA ALA A 235 -20.80 2.10 -17.82
C ALA A 235 -22.31 2.05 -18.07
N ARG A 236 -23.08 1.34 -17.24
CA ARG A 236 -24.55 1.30 -17.31
C ARG A 236 -25.17 2.64 -16.92
N GLU A 237 -24.70 3.25 -15.83
CA GLU A 237 -25.16 4.56 -15.36
C GLU A 237 -24.91 5.66 -16.41
N ALA A 238 -23.71 5.68 -17.01
CA ALA A 238 -23.37 6.61 -18.09
C ALA A 238 -24.26 6.41 -19.33
N LYS A 239 -24.56 5.16 -19.70
CA LYS A 239 -25.45 4.85 -20.82
C LYS A 239 -26.89 5.31 -20.54
N THR A 240 -27.41 5.05 -19.35
CA THR A 240 -28.75 5.52 -18.96
C THR A 240 -28.85 7.04 -18.90
N GLN A 241 -27.78 7.74 -18.52
CA GLN A 241 -27.74 9.20 -18.50
C GLN A 241 -27.74 9.78 -19.92
N ALA A 242 -26.96 9.19 -20.84
CA ALA A 242 -26.94 9.58 -22.24
C ALA A 242 -28.31 9.36 -22.94
N GLU A 243 -28.99 8.24 -22.65
CA GLU A 243 -30.35 7.96 -23.15
C GLU A 243 -31.39 8.97 -22.58
N ALA A 244 -31.26 9.36 -21.33
CA ALA A 244 -32.14 10.35 -20.70
C ALA A 244 -31.93 11.78 -21.22
N GLU A 245 -30.71 12.13 -21.64
CA GLU A 245 -30.39 13.41 -22.27
C GLU A 245 -30.87 13.47 -23.73
N SER A 246 -30.78 12.36 -24.47
CA SER A 246 -31.28 12.27 -25.86
C SER A 246 -32.80 12.36 -25.99
N LEU A 247 -33.55 12.06 -24.92
CA LEU A 247 -35.01 12.17 -24.90
C LEU A 247 -35.50 13.58 -24.52
N LYS A 248 -34.60 14.46 -24.08
CA LYS A 248 -34.90 15.85 -23.66
C LYS A 248 -34.56 16.89 -24.73
N GLY A 249 -33.83 16.52 -25.78
CA GLY A 249 -33.52 17.38 -26.94
C GLY A 249 -34.43 17.10 -28.11
#